data_AF-A0A067EY11-F1
#
_entry.id   AF-A0A067EY11-F1
#
_cell.length_a   1.000
_cell.length_b   1.000
_cell.length_c   1.000
_cell.angle_alpha   90.00
_cell.angle_beta   90.00
_cell.angle_gamma   90.00
#
_symmetry.space_group_name_H-M   'P 1'
#
loop_
_entity.id
_entity.type
_entity.pdbx_description
1 polymer ?
#
loop_
_entity_poly.entity_id
_entity_poly.type
_entity_poly.pdbx_seq_one_letter_code
_entity_poly.pdbx_strand_id
1 'polypeptide(L)'
;MLLSNALPFYRPVHIKITNKLGNGLDLTLHCKSKEDDRGEHLLHEEKSYSFSFIPNIFGSTLFYCSFKWSGQVHRFNIYDGTRDECHRCNW
;
A
#
# COMPACT_ATOMS: atom_id res chain seq x y z
N MET A 1 -15.44 22.14 -26.00
CA MET A 1 -16.23 22.70 -24.89
C MET A 1 -15.28 22.93 -23.72
N LEU A 2 -15.45 24.07 -23.09
CA LEU A 2 -14.48 24.78 -22.26
C LEU A 2 -14.27 24.14 -20.88
N LEU A 3 -13.04 24.28 -20.39
CA LEU A 3 -12.59 24.49 -19.01
C LEU A 3 -13.34 23.75 -17.89
N SER A 4 -12.70 22.73 -17.30
CA SER A 4 -12.84 22.48 -15.87
C SER A 4 -11.49 22.74 -15.20
N ASN A 5 -11.33 23.92 -14.59
CA ASN A 5 -10.28 24.22 -13.61
C ASN A 5 -10.61 23.60 -12.24
N ALA A 6 -10.98 22.33 -12.25
CA ALA A 6 -10.98 21.47 -11.10
C ALA A 6 -10.50 20.12 -11.60
N LEU A 7 -9.21 19.83 -11.42
CA LEU A 7 -8.81 18.43 -11.28
C LEU A 7 -9.76 17.88 -10.21
N PRO A 8 -10.58 16.84 -10.49
CA PRO A 8 -11.32 16.19 -9.42
C PRO A 8 -10.29 15.90 -8.33
N PHE A 9 -10.55 16.43 -7.14
CA PHE A 9 -9.59 16.50 -6.04
C PHE A 9 -9.36 15.08 -5.49
N TYR A 10 -8.76 14.19 -6.30
CA TYR A 10 -8.43 12.83 -5.93
C TYR A 10 -7.32 12.92 -4.91
N ARG A 11 -7.73 12.86 -3.64
CA ARG A 11 -6.82 12.91 -2.51
C ARG A 11 -5.90 11.70 -2.57
N PRO A 12 -4.57 11.89 -2.48
CA PRO A 12 -3.65 10.77 -2.41
C PRO A 12 -4.04 9.80 -1.31
N VAL A 13 -3.90 8.52 -1.60
CA VAL A 13 -3.98 7.45 -0.60
C VAL A 13 -2.57 7.25 -0.07
N HIS A 14 -2.45 7.23 1.25
CA HIS A 14 -1.20 6.98 1.97
C HIS A 14 -1.29 5.61 2.63
N ILE A 15 -0.39 4.71 2.27
CA ILE A 15 -0.23 3.40 2.89
C ILE A 15 0.93 3.47 3.87
N LYS A 16 0.70 2.99 5.10
CA LYS A 16 1.74 2.73 6.08
C LYS A 16 1.61 1.31 6.56
N ILE A 17 2.69 0.55 6.48
CA ILE A 17 2.79 -0.82 6.98
C ILE A 17 3.80 -0.82 8.12
N THR A 18 3.43 -1.33 9.28
CA THR A 18 4.32 -1.40 10.46
C THR A 18 4.58 -2.85 10.85
N ASN A 19 5.84 -3.21 11.04
CA ASN A 19 6.17 -4.53 11.55
C ASN A 19 5.85 -4.63 13.06
N LYS A 20 4.81 -5.39 13.38
CA LYS A 20 4.34 -5.68 14.74
C LYS A 20 4.37 -7.18 15.09
N LEU A 21 5.23 -7.96 14.43
CA LEU A 21 5.32 -9.41 14.62
C LEU A 21 5.81 -9.81 16.03
N GLY A 22 6.52 -8.92 16.72
CA GLY A 22 7.12 -9.20 18.03
C GLY A 22 8.43 -9.99 17.95
N ASN A 23 9.09 -10.15 19.10
CA ASN A 23 10.26 -11.02 19.30
C ASN A 23 11.47 -10.72 18.40
N GLY A 24 11.67 -9.46 17.99
CA GLY A 24 12.77 -9.07 17.10
C GLY A 24 12.68 -9.65 15.69
N LEU A 25 11.50 -10.13 15.27
CA LEU A 25 11.33 -10.72 13.94
C LEU A 25 11.37 -9.65 12.85
N ASP A 26 12.18 -9.90 11.82
CA ASP A 26 12.21 -9.10 10.61
C ASP A 26 11.06 -9.47 9.66
N LEU A 27 10.50 -8.45 9.02
CA LEU A 27 9.47 -8.56 8.00
C LEU A 27 10.02 -8.07 6.66
N THR A 28 10.15 -8.95 5.68
CA THR A 28 10.39 -8.54 4.29
C THR A 28 9.05 -8.37 3.59
N LEU A 29 8.81 -7.20 2.98
CA LEU A 29 7.61 -6.92 2.21
C LEU A 29 7.94 -6.52 0.78
N HIS A 30 7.08 -6.88 -0.15
CA HIS A 30 7.13 -6.43 -1.54
C HIS A 30 5.72 -6.06 -1.99
N CYS A 31 5.50 -4.78 -2.29
CA CYS A 31 4.21 -4.27 -2.73
C CYS A 31 4.23 -3.93 -4.22
N LYS A 32 3.14 -4.23 -4.93
CA LYS A 32 2.96 -3.89 -6.34
C LYS A 32 1.50 -3.57 -6.63
N SER A 33 1.28 -2.83 -7.70
CA SER A 33 -0.01 -2.71 -8.39
C SER A 33 0.10 -3.32 -9.79
N LYS A 34 -0.86 -3.04 -10.67
CA LYS A 34 -0.75 -3.42 -12.08
C LYS A 34 0.29 -2.55 -12.82
N GLU A 35 0.43 -1.28 -12.44
CA GLU A 35 1.25 -0.29 -13.15
C GLU A 35 2.57 0.05 -12.43
N ASP A 36 2.70 -0.29 -11.15
CA ASP A 36 3.76 0.22 -10.27
C ASP A 36 4.30 -0.87 -9.35
N ASP A 37 5.62 -1.06 -9.35
CA ASP A 37 6.33 -1.96 -8.46
C ASP A 37 7.08 -1.13 -7.41
N ARG A 38 6.70 -1.30 -6.13
CA ARG A 38 7.28 -0.54 -5.01
C ARG A 38 8.56 -1.16 -4.45
N GLY A 39 9.01 -2.26 -5.02
CA GLY A 39 10.22 -2.95 -4.61
C GLY A 39 10.09 -3.71 -3.29
N GLU A 40 11.16 -4.40 -2.95
CA GLU A 40 11.29 -5.15 -1.70
C GLU A 40 11.89 -4.28 -0.60
N HIS A 41 11.35 -4.40 0.62
CA HIS A 41 11.82 -3.67 1.80
C HIS A 41 11.91 -4.62 2.99
N LEU A 42 13.00 -4.52 3.76
CA LEU A 42 13.16 -5.20 5.05
C LEU A 42 12.77 -4.24 6.17
N LEU A 43 11.85 -4.65 7.03
CA LEU A 43 11.44 -3.92 8.22
C LEU A 43 11.83 -4.69 9.48
N HIS A 44 12.71 -4.09 10.28
CA HIS A 44 12.93 -4.51 11.65
C HIS A 44 11.68 -4.30 12.51
N GLU A 45 11.63 -4.95 13.67
CA GLU A 45 10.55 -4.78 14.65
C GLU A 45 10.29 -3.29 14.92
N GLU A 46 9.02 -2.90 15.01
CA GLU A 46 8.56 -1.53 15.24
C GLU A 46 8.86 -0.53 14.12
N LYS A 47 9.51 -0.94 13.01
CA LYS A 47 9.75 -0.08 11.85
C LYS A 47 8.57 -0.12 10.87
N SER A 48 8.45 0.96 10.10
CA SER A 48 7.39 1.11 9.12
C SER A 48 7.94 1.39 7.73
N TYR A 49 7.25 0.87 6.72
CA TYR A 49 7.36 1.29 5.33
C TYR A 49 6.14 2.12 4.95
N SER A 50 6.30 3.11 4.09
CA SER A 50 5.16 3.93 3.64
C SER A 50 5.34 4.36 2.19
N PHE A 51 4.21 4.45 1.49
CA PHE A 51 4.16 4.99 0.14
C PHE A 51 2.81 5.64 -0.11
N SER A 52 2.70 6.37 -1.23
CA SER A 52 1.47 7.06 -1.58
C SER A 52 1.25 7.04 -3.08
N PHE A 53 -0.01 7.09 -3.48
CA PHE A 53 -0.44 7.06 -4.86
C PHE A 53 -1.78 7.78 -5.01
N ILE A 54 -2.11 8.13 -6.26
CA ILE A 54 -3.43 8.65 -6.62
C ILE A 54 -4.22 7.48 -7.22
N PRO A 55 -5.39 7.13 -6.67
CA PRO A 55 -6.24 6.10 -7.26
C PRO A 55 -6.66 6.48 -8.68
N ASN A 56 -6.83 5.48 -9.55
CA ASN A 56 -7.31 5.69 -10.90
C ASN A 56 -8.76 6.20 -10.89
N ILE A 57 -9.16 6.87 -11.97
CA ILE A 57 -10.47 7.54 -12.09
C ILE A 57 -11.64 6.55 -12.00
N PHE A 58 -11.40 5.26 -12.27
CA PHE A 58 -12.41 4.21 -12.21
C PHE A 58 -12.51 3.54 -10.83
N GLY A 59 -11.74 4.00 -9.83
CA GLY A 59 -11.75 3.43 -8.49
C GLY A 59 -11.24 1.99 -8.42
N SER A 60 -10.50 1.52 -9.42
CA SER A 60 -10.06 0.12 -9.53
C SER A 60 -8.61 -0.11 -9.16
N THR A 61 -7.95 0.89 -8.56
CA THR A 61 -6.54 0.75 -8.15
C THR A 61 -6.42 -0.33 -7.09
N LEU A 62 -5.51 -1.26 -7.32
CA LEU A 62 -5.23 -2.38 -6.45
C LEU A 62 -3.75 -2.41 -6.12
N PHE A 63 -3.41 -2.42 -4.83
CA PHE A 63 -2.07 -2.77 -4.36
C PHE A 63 -2.14 -4.09 -3.59
N TYR A 64 -1.31 -5.03 -4.01
CA TYR A 64 -1.10 -6.30 -3.33
C TYR A 64 0.34 -6.35 -2.83
N CYS A 65 0.52 -6.86 -1.62
CA CYS A 65 1.83 -7.03 -1.00
C CYS A 65 2.04 -8.48 -0.60
N SER A 66 3.25 -8.98 -0.82
CA SER A 66 3.74 -10.18 -0.15
C SER A 66 4.53 -9.80 1.09
N PHE A 67 4.40 -10.61 2.12
CA PHE A 67 5.03 -10.47 3.42
C PHE A 67 5.72 -11.77 3.78
N LYS A 68 6.99 -11.70 4.15
CA LYS A 68 7.81 -12.86 4.49
C LYS A 68 8.43 -12.66 5.86
N TRP A 69 8.18 -13.63 6.74
CA TRP A 69 8.81 -13.77 8.05
C TRP A 69 8.84 -15.25 8.42
N SER A 70 9.82 -15.67 9.23
CA SER A 70 9.92 -17.04 9.74
C SER A 70 9.81 -18.15 8.66
N GLY A 71 10.31 -17.88 7.45
CA GLY A 71 10.25 -18.82 6.32
C GLY A 71 8.89 -18.96 5.64
N GLN A 72 7.86 -18.24 6.11
CA GLN A 72 6.52 -18.25 5.52
C GLN A 72 6.30 -17.02 4.63
N VAL A 73 5.39 -17.15 3.65
CA VAL A 73 4.99 -16.04 2.77
C VAL A 73 3.48 -15.88 2.82
N HIS A 74 3.05 -14.67 3.17
CA HIS A 74 1.65 -14.26 3.22
C HIS A 74 1.39 -13.18 2.18
N ARG A 75 0.19 -13.14 1.60
CA ARG A 75 -0.16 -12.18 0.54
C ARG A 75 -1.50 -11.52 0.86
N PHE A 76 -1.57 -10.20 0.72
CA PHE A 76 -2.78 -9.43 0.99
C PHE A 76 -2.94 -8.30 -0.03
N ASN A 77 -4.20 -7.99 -0.35
CA ASN A 77 -4.56 -6.74 -1.03
C ASN A 77 -4.58 -5.63 0.02
N ILE A 78 -3.47 -4.89 0.12
CA ILE A 78 -3.24 -3.83 1.11
C ILE A 78 -4.07 -2.58 0.81
N TYR A 79 -4.53 -2.46 -0.43
CA TYR A 79 -5.51 -1.47 -0.85
C TYR A 79 -6.28 -1.99 -2.07
N ASP A 80 -7.59 -1.91 -2.02
CA ASP A 80 -8.51 -2.19 -3.13
C ASP A 80 -9.49 -1.02 -3.25
N GLY A 81 -9.37 -0.23 -4.32
CA GLY A 81 -10.19 0.96 -4.52
C GLY A 81 -11.70 0.70 -4.63
N THR A 82 -12.12 -0.55 -4.85
CA THR A 82 -13.54 -0.93 -4.88
C THR A 82 -14.11 -1.24 -3.50
N ARG A 83 -13.23 -1.46 -2.50
CA ARG A 83 -13.57 -1.88 -1.14
C ARG A 83 -13.18 -0.84 -0.09
N ASP A 84 -12.02 -0.21 -0.26
CA ASP A 84 -11.35 0.55 0.79
C ASP A 84 -11.62 2.05 0.67
N GLU A 85 -12.35 2.60 1.64
CA GLU A 85 -12.62 4.04 1.78
C GLU A 85 -11.58 4.74 2.68
N CYS A 86 -10.29 4.43 2.52
CA CYS A 86 -9.21 5.01 3.32
C CYS A 86 -8.30 5.96 2.52
N HIS A 87 -8.08 7.16 3.05
CA HIS A 87 -7.00 8.06 2.58
C HIS A 87 -5.68 7.83 3.31
N ARG A 88 -5.73 7.29 4.53
CA ARG A 88 -4.58 6.87 5.33
C ARG A 88 -4.84 5.45 5.82
N CYS A 89 -4.31 4.48 5.11
CA CYS A 89 -4.49 3.07 5.42
C CYS A 89 -3.25 2.62 6.22
N ASN A 90 -3.47 2.34 7.50
CA ASN A 90 -2.42 1.88 8.40
C ASN A 90 -2.63 0.39 8.65
N TRP A 91 -1.59 -0.39 8.36
CA TRP A 91 -1.54 -1.84 8.49
C TRP A 91 -0.41 -2.26 9.42
#